data_AF-A0A8H9KWU4-F1
#
_entry.id   AF-A0A8H9KWU4-F1
#
_cell.length_a   1.000
_cell.length_b   1.000
_cell.length_c   1.000
_cell.angle_alpha   90.00
_cell.angle_beta   90.00
_cell.angle_gamma   90.00
#
_symmetry.space_group_name_H-M   'P 1'
#
loop_
_entity.id
_entity.type
_entity.pdbx_description
1 polymer ?
#
loop_
_entity_poly.entity_id
_entity_poly.type
_entity_poly.pdbx_seq_one_letter_code
_entity_poly.pdbx_strand_id
1 'polypeptide(L)'
;MKKRILNSISAFMLMILGLTTITSCQEEFSKVIPENNNDSIDVIYGTPKVLLLIVDGARGESVRTSNIPNINALIPHSIYSWVSLSEENAAGIYSNWSNLFTGVNFSKHGVRDNTIENNKFDAYPLLAQRIKDATNDSIKMSTISSNATFLKYFGANTKAQTAQNDDDVTTKVINDLKDEKLSLITGHFSAVDAAGKSAGYDVSKPAYKAAIEKFDAQVGQMIKALEARPSYAKENWMVVITSSQGGEYEIPPAQNDNTIFSNAAVNTFTVIYSPKFSTKFVGKPFIGNKFIGDFMRFNAENYAQLDSGDNSIFNLDNKDFTIELKIKKNKGRDNNYAFWYPSIIGKRQHWQGGWGEDPSGIGWVIHLSGESWIFNARGDKGTGEVKADKNLNRGTWNSIAVTGQTVDGKRTVRLYTNGELSKEAEITGWGSITSEAKLRIGFLETREGWRSDAYLADVKIWKEALSPQTIKQYSCEVGVESNHPNINFLAGYWPMNSTDGSVLLDEGPFGSHMKTHGNYPITNLNDFICAPSAETLSALVPRNIDVATQIISWLKVPRQLSWGLDGRVWIDK
;
A
#
# COMPACT_ATOMS: atom_id res chain seq x y z
N MET A 1 -10.79 -47.70 72.85
CA MET A 1 -11.06 -46.68 73.88
C MET A 1 -10.39 -45.37 73.44
N LYS A 2 -11.15 -44.36 72.95
CA LYS A 2 -10.75 -42.94 72.65
C LYS A 2 -9.60 -42.75 71.62
N LYS A 3 -9.55 -41.80 70.67
CA LYS A 3 -10.32 -40.62 70.25
C LYS A 3 -9.92 -40.27 68.79
N ARG A 4 -10.76 -39.44 68.17
CA ARG A 4 -10.89 -38.94 66.78
C ARG A 4 -9.80 -38.00 66.19
N ILE A 5 -9.73 -38.01 64.84
CA ILE A 5 -9.70 -36.89 63.84
C ILE A 5 -8.38 -36.38 63.18
N LEU A 6 -8.53 -36.25 61.84
CA LEU A 6 -7.81 -35.67 60.68
C LEU A 6 -6.82 -34.48 60.78
N ASN A 7 -5.88 -34.52 59.81
CA ASN A 7 -5.32 -33.50 58.88
C ASN A 7 -4.99 -32.08 59.37
N SER A 8 -3.78 -31.58 59.05
CA SER A 8 -3.49 -30.70 57.90
C SER A 8 -2.28 -29.74 58.07
N ILE A 9 -1.55 -29.55 56.95
CA ILE A 9 -0.92 -28.29 56.46
C ILE A 9 0.49 -27.85 56.91
N SER A 10 1.33 -27.72 55.85
CA SER A 10 2.35 -26.69 55.54
C SER A 10 3.85 -26.90 55.79
N ALA A 11 4.56 -26.57 54.70
CA ALA A 11 5.93 -26.08 54.58
C ALA A 11 7.08 -27.11 54.62
N PHE A 12 7.58 -27.47 53.43
CA PHE A 12 9.01 -27.75 53.27
C PHE A 12 9.53 -27.09 51.98
N MET A 13 10.09 -25.90 52.18
CA MET A 13 10.82 -25.06 51.24
C MET A 13 12.32 -25.30 51.49
N LEU A 14 13.12 -25.26 50.42
CA LEU A 14 14.60 -25.15 50.39
C LEU A 14 15.46 -26.34 50.86
N MET A 15 16.17 -26.93 49.89
CA MET A 15 17.53 -27.52 49.88
C MET A 15 17.49 -28.77 48.99
N ILE A 16 18.08 -28.81 47.79
CA ILE A 16 19.52 -28.83 47.55
C ILE A 16 19.79 -28.37 46.10
N LEU A 17 20.53 -27.27 45.98
CA LEU A 17 21.28 -26.86 44.80
C LEU A 17 22.69 -27.44 44.91
N GLY A 18 23.24 -28.00 43.84
CA GLY A 18 24.70 -28.14 43.70
C GLY A 18 25.19 -29.38 42.98
N LEU A 19 25.80 -29.13 41.82
CA LEU A 19 26.72 -29.97 41.04
C LEU A 19 26.13 -31.10 40.18
N THR A 20 26.02 -30.84 38.87
CA THR A 20 26.76 -31.62 37.88
C THR A 20 27.08 -30.81 36.61
N THR A 21 28.24 -31.14 36.07
CA THR A 21 29.08 -30.52 35.03
C THR A 21 28.51 -30.49 33.61
N ILE A 22 28.98 -29.50 32.85
CA ILE A 22 28.70 -29.22 31.44
C ILE A 22 29.65 -30.05 30.55
N THR A 23 29.10 -30.84 29.62
CA THR A 23 29.77 -31.28 28.38
C THR A 23 28.75 -31.31 27.25
N SER A 24 29.02 -30.55 26.19
CA SER A 24 28.24 -30.48 24.96
C SER A 24 28.44 -31.71 24.09
N CYS A 25 27.34 -32.33 23.65
CA CYS A 25 27.29 -33.14 22.43
C CYS A 25 25.99 -32.82 21.69
N GLN A 26 26.12 -32.60 20.39
CA GLN A 26 25.05 -32.34 19.44
C GLN A 26 24.18 -33.60 19.27
N GLU A 27 22.85 -33.45 19.31
CA GLU A 27 21.94 -34.36 18.60
C GLU A 27 20.82 -33.57 17.92
N GLU A 28 20.62 -33.92 16.65
CA GLU A 28 19.56 -33.44 15.76
C GLU A 28 18.19 -33.81 16.32
N PHE A 29 17.31 -32.82 16.49
CA PHE A 29 15.91 -33.09 16.78
C PHE A 29 15.19 -33.60 15.52
N SER A 30 15.16 -34.92 15.34
CA SER A 30 14.16 -35.57 14.51
C SER A 30 12.79 -35.39 15.17
N LYS A 31 11.96 -34.48 14.65
CA LYS A 31 10.53 -34.48 14.99
C LYS A 31 9.81 -35.48 14.08
N VAL A 32 9.70 -36.69 14.59
CA VAL A 32 8.77 -37.72 14.10
C VAL A 32 7.34 -37.19 14.32
N ILE A 33 6.54 -37.16 13.25
CA ILE A 33 5.11 -36.85 13.30
C ILE A 33 4.40 -38.10 13.84
N PRO A 34 3.49 -37.98 14.83
CA PRO A 34 2.67 -39.12 15.26
C PRO A 34 1.70 -39.50 14.13
N GLU A 35 1.73 -40.76 13.69
CA GLU A 35 0.69 -41.34 12.84
C GLU A 35 -0.62 -41.43 13.64
N ASN A 36 -1.49 -40.43 13.50
CA ASN A 36 -2.91 -40.59 13.78
C ASN A 36 -3.63 -40.91 12.47
N ASN A 37 -3.81 -42.21 12.24
CA ASN A 37 -4.72 -42.76 11.23
C ASN A 37 -6.17 -42.46 11.63
N ASN A 38 -6.72 -41.31 11.25
CA ASN A 38 -8.15 -41.10 10.91
C ASN A 38 -8.55 -39.64 10.62
N ASP A 39 -7.67 -38.80 10.07
CA ASP A 39 -8.15 -37.61 9.38
C ASP A 39 -8.48 -38.01 7.94
N SER A 40 -9.73 -38.42 7.71
CA SER A 40 -10.31 -38.37 6.38
C SER A 40 -10.38 -36.90 5.97
N ILE A 41 -9.28 -36.41 5.39
CA ILE A 41 -9.29 -35.24 4.52
C ILE A 41 -10.43 -35.48 3.53
N ASP A 42 -11.42 -34.59 3.48
CA ASP A 42 -12.45 -34.61 2.45
C ASP A 42 -11.75 -34.51 1.09
N VAL A 43 -11.43 -35.67 0.51
CA VAL A 43 -10.82 -35.77 -0.82
C VAL A 43 -11.85 -35.22 -1.79
N ILE A 44 -11.59 -34.02 -2.30
CA ILE A 44 -12.44 -33.32 -3.26
C ILE A 44 -12.61 -34.20 -4.50
N TYR A 45 -13.79 -34.84 -4.62
CA TYR A 45 -14.11 -35.91 -5.58
C TYR A 45 -14.27 -35.48 -7.06
N GLY A 46 -13.98 -34.22 -7.42
CA GLY A 46 -14.25 -33.68 -8.77
C GLY A 46 -13.01 -33.22 -9.53
N THR A 47 -13.03 -33.37 -10.86
CA THR A 47 -11.96 -32.87 -11.74
C THR A 47 -11.93 -31.34 -11.71
N PRO A 48 -10.83 -30.68 -11.30
CA PRO A 48 -10.77 -29.21 -11.25
C PRO A 48 -10.97 -28.58 -12.62
N LYS A 49 -11.88 -27.60 -12.68
CA LYS A 49 -12.14 -26.78 -13.87
C LYS A 49 -12.29 -25.31 -13.50
N VAL A 50 -11.98 -24.43 -14.45
CA VAL A 50 -12.02 -22.99 -14.26
C VAL A 50 -12.73 -22.31 -15.43
N LEU A 51 -13.65 -21.40 -15.12
CA LEU A 51 -14.18 -20.41 -16.05
C LEU A 51 -13.66 -19.04 -15.63
N LEU A 52 -12.84 -18.40 -16.47
CA LEU A 52 -12.30 -17.07 -16.24
C LEU A 52 -13.01 -16.06 -17.16
N LEU A 53 -13.73 -15.12 -16.58
CA LEU A 53 -14.44 -14.05 -17.27
C LEU A 53 -13.77 -12.72 -16.93
N ILE A 54 -13.09 -12.13 -17.92
CA ILE A 54 -12.41 -10.85 -17.78
C ILE A 54 -13.23 -9.80 -18.52
N VAL A 55 -13.59 -8.71 -17.84
CA VAL A 55 -14.28 -7.56 -18.44
C VAL A 55 -13.43 -6.30 -18.31
N ASP A 56 -13.02 -5.73 -19.44
CA ASP A 56 -12.26 -4.48 -19.42
C ASP A 56 -13.12 -3.31 -18.97
N GLY A 57 -12.52 -2.38 -18.23
CA GLY A 57 -13.11 -1.07 -17.92
C GLY A 57 -14.24 -1.08 -16.89
N ALA A 58 -14.66 -2.23 -16.39
CA ALA A 58 -15.74 -2.33 -15.42
C ALA A 58 -15.26 -1.95 -14.01
N ARG A 59 -15.47 -0.67 -13.67
CA ARG A 59 -15.16 -0.13 -12.33
C ARG A 59 -15.98 -0.85 -11.26
N GLY A 60 -15.32 -1.32 -10.21
CA GLY A 60 -15.96 -2.16 -9.19
C GLY A 60 -17.16 -1.50 -8.49
N GLU A 61 -17.05 -0.20 -8.17
CA GLU A 61 -18.18 0.57 -7.64
C GLU A 61 -19.35 0.64 -8.63
N SER A 62 -19.07 0.78 -9.93
CA SER A 62 -20.11 0.86 -10.96
C SER A 62 -20.84 -0.47 -11.13
N VAL A 63 -20.11 -1.60 -11.06
CA VAL A 63 -20.71 -2.94 -11.07
C VAL A 63 -21.62 -3.14 -9.85
N ARG A 64 -21.14 -2.78 -8.66
CA ARG A 64 -21.89 -2.88 -7.39
C ARG A 64 -23.21 -2.10 -7.41
N THR A 65 -23.25 -0.95 -8.09
CA THR A 65 -24.44 -0.07 -8.14
C THR A 65 -25.32 -0.27 -9.38
N SER A 66 -24.97 -1.21 -10.27
CA SER A 66 -25.78 -1.56 -11.45
C SER A 66 -26.76 -2.70 -11.13
N ASN A 67 -27.74 -2.95 -12.02
CA ASN A 67 -28.62 -4.10 -11.86
C ASN A 67 -27.94 -5.38 -12.35
N ILE A 68 -27.30 -6.12 -11.44
CA ILE A 68 -26.48 -7.31 -11.73
C ILE A 68 -27.06 -8.60 -11.11
N PRO A 69 -28.29 -9.02 -11.45
CA PRO A 69 -28.95 -10.15 -10.80
C PRO A 69 -28.21 -11.49 -10.95
N ASN A 70 -27.49 -11.71 -12.05
CA ASN A 70 -26.81 -12.99 -12.28
C ASN A 70 -25.51 -13.10 -11.46
N ILE A 71 -24.71 -12.04 -11.39
CA ILE A 71 -23.54 -11.99 -10.50
C ILE A 71 -23.98 -12.03 -9.04
N ASN A 72 -25.05 -11.32 -8.67
CA ASN A 72 -25.60 -11.36 -7.31
C ASN A 72 -26.02 -12.77 -6.88
N ALA A 73 -26.53 -13.59 -7.81
CA ALA A 73 -26.90 -14.99 -7.52
C ALA A 73 -25.69 -15.87 -7.15
N LEU A 74 -24.47 -15.48 -7.54
CA LEU A 74 -23.23 -16.20 -7.21
C LEU A 74 -22.68 -15.83 -5.83
N ILE A 75 -23.00 -14.63 -5.31
CA ILE A 75 -22.42 -14.09 -4.07
C ILE A 75 -22.52 -15.04 -2.86
N PRO A 76 -23.64 -15.74 -2.61
CA PRO A 76 -23.77 -16.69 -1.48
C PRO A 76 -22.67 -17.75 -1.41
N HIS A 77 -22.04 -18.05 -2.56
CA HIS A 77 -20.98 -19.05 -2.71
C HIS A 77 -19.72 -18.44 -3.33
N SER A 78 -19.38 -17.22 -2.91
CA SER A 78 -18.24 -16.49 -3.46
C SER A 78 -17.35 -15.84 -2.42
N ILE A 79 -16.07 -15.76 -2.75
CA ILE A 79 -15.17 -14.74 -2.22
C ILE A 79 -15.26 -13.54 -3.16
N TYR A 80 -15.66 -12.37 -2.68
CA TYR A 80 -15.90 -11.23 -3.57
C TYR A 80 -15.47 -9.89 -2.98
N SER A 81 -15.15 -8.96 -3.88
CA SER A 81 -14.79 -7.58 -3.55
C SER A 81 -15.18 -6.62 -4.67
N TRP A 82 -15.77 -5.49 -4.29
CA TRP A 82 -16.06 -4.36 -5.18
C TRP A 82 -14.95 -3.30 -5.17
N VAL A 83 -13.97 -3.46 -4.29
CA VAL A 83 -12.82 -2.58 -4.09
C VAL A 83 -11.52 -3.32 -4.42
N SER A 84 -11.59 -4.24 -5.39
CA SER A 84 -10.40 -4.86 -5.94
C SER A 84 -9.58 -3.81 -6.69
N LEU A 85 -8.30 -4.10 -6.91
CA LEU A 85 -7.38 -3.15 -7.52
C LEU A 85 -6.58 -3.77 -8.66
N SER A 86 -6.50 -3.04 -9.77
CA SER A 86 -5.43 -3.24 -10.76
C SER A 86 -4.12 -2.61 -10.27
N GLU A 87 -3.05 -2.72 -11.05
CA GLU A 87 -1.76 -2.14 -10.67
C GLU A 87 -1.81 -0.61 -10.67
N GLU A 88 -1.39 0.03 -9.57
CA GLU A 88 -1.41 1.49 -9.40
C GLU A 88 -0.60 2.20 -10.50
N ASN A 89 0.54 1.63 -10.88
CA ASN A 89 1.48 2.26 -11.79
C ASN A 89 1.37 1.77 -13.24
N ALA A 90 0.33 1.00 -13.56
CA ALA A 90 0.04 0.58 -14.91
C ALA A 90 -0.40 1.79 -15.74
N ALA A 91 0.37 2.12 -16.78
CA ALA A 91 0.08 3.21 -17.71
C ALA A 91 -0.69 2.73 -18.95
N GLY A 92 -1.13 1.47 -18.95
CA GLY A 92 -1.87 0.88 -20.07
C GLY A 92 -2.46 -0.48 -19.72
N ILE A 93 -3.48 -0.87 -20.48
CA ILE A 93 -4.23 -2.10 -20.26
C ILE A 93 -3.39 -3.36 -20.51
N TYR A 94 -2.36 -3.28 -21.37
CA TYR A 94 -1.47 -4.44 -21.62
C TYR A 94 -0.67 -4.81 -20.37
N SER A 95 -0.34 -3.82 -19.53
CA SER A 95 0.25 -4.04 -18.21
C SER A 95 -0.71 -4.83 -17.30
N ASN A 96 -1.98 -4.42 -17.27
CA ASN A 96 -3.01 -5.07 -16.45
C ASN A 96 -3.34 -6.50 -16.92
N TRP A 97 -3.40 -6.75 -18.22
CA TRP A 97 -3.52 -8.10 -18.75
C TRP A 97 -2.27 -8.94 -18.41
N SER A 98 -1.07 -8.36 -18.53
CA SER A 98 0.16 -9.05 -18.12
C SER A 98 0.16 -9.43 -16.64
N ASN A 99 -0.33 -8.56 -15.75
CA ASN A 99 -0.54 -8.87 -14.34
C ASN A 99 -1.46 -10.09 -14.15
N LEU A 100 -2.63 -10.09 -14.82
CA LEU A 100 -3.61 -11.19 -14.75
C LEU A 100 -3.03 -12.55 -15.15
N PHE A 101 -2.24 -12.57 -16.23
CA PHE A 101 -1.74 -13.82 -16.81
C PHE A 101 -0.34 -14.22 -16.35
N THR A 102 0.47 -13.35 -15.76
CA THR A 102 1.78 -13.73 -15.20
C THR A 102 1.74 -13.95 -13.69
N GLY A 103 0.79 -13.33 -12.99
CA GLY A 103 0.72 -13.32 -11.53
C GLY A 103 1.88 -12.57 -10.85
N VAL A 104 2.58 -11.71 -11.58
CA VAL A 104 3.65 -10.82 -11.07
C VAL A 104 3.37 -9.39 -11.49
N ASN A 105 4.03 -8.43 -10.83
CA ASN A 105 3.92 -7.00 -11.08
C ASN A 105 4.69 -6.53 -12.35
N PHE A 106 4.37 -5.35 -12.89
CA PHE A 106 5.05 -4.73 -14.05
C PHE A 106 6.56 -4.59 -13.91
N SER A 107 7.06 -4.38 -12.69
CA SER A 107 8.51 -4.35 -12.41
C SER A 107 9.21 -5.67 -12.77
N LYS A 108 8.49 -6.79 -12.69
CA LYS A 108 8.96 -8.14 -13.06
C LYS A 108 8.65 -8.46 -14.52
N HIS A 109 7.39 -8.40 -14.95
CA HIS A 109 7.04 -8.82 -16.32
C HIS A 109 7.41 -7.78 -17.40
N GLY A 110 7.82 -6.57 -17.04
CA GLY A 110 8.42 -5.57 -17.95
C GLY A 110 7.43 -4.75 -18.80
N VAL A 111 6.12 -5.02 -18.72
CA VAL A 111 5.09 -4.32 -19.52
C VAL A 111 4.46 -3.22 -18.67
N ARG A 112 4.80 -1.96 -18.91
CA ARG A 112 4.31 -0.83 -18.10
C ARG A 112 3.11 -0.10 -18.71
N ASP A 113 3.05 -0.03 -20.03
CA ASP A 113 2.03 0.68 -20.79
C ASP A 113 1.45 -0.24 -21.88
N ASN A 114 0.94 0.32 -22.98
CA ASN A 114 0.44 -0.44 -24.13
C ASN A 114 1.56 -0.87 -25.12
N THR A 115 2.81 -0.98 -24.65
CA THR A 115 3.95 -1.50 -25.39
C THR A 115 4.35 -2.85 -24.79
N ILE A 116 4.13 -3.93 -25.53
CA ILE A 116 4.32 -5.31 -25.03
C ILE A 116 5.67 -5.91 -25.48
N GLU A 117 6.38 -5.23 -26.37
CA GLU A 117 7.62 -5.68 -26.99
C GLU A 117 8.77 -5.83 -25.98
N ASN A 118 8.75 -5.03 -24.90
CA ASN A 118 9.74 -5.05 -23.82
C ASN A 118 9.38 -6.01 -22.67
N ASN A 119 8.45 -6.94 -22.92
CA ASN A 119 8.07 -7.93 -21.92
C ASN A 119 9.25 -8.81 -21.52
N LYS A 120 9.14 -9.40 -20.33
CA LYS A 120 10.07 -10.39 -19.79
C LYS A 120 9.37 -11.73 -19.60
N PHE A 121 8.51 -12.13 -20.54
CA PHE A 121 7.73 -13.37 -20.42
C PHE A 121 8.60 -14.64 -20.45
N ASP A 122 9.83 -14.58 -20.96
CA ASP A 122 10.77 -15.71 -20.83
C ASP A 122 11.16 -15.96 -19.36
N ALA A 123 11.37 -14.88 -18.59
CA ALA A 123 11.68 -14.96 -17.16
C ALA A 123 10.42 -15.13 -16.29
N TYR A 124 9.29 -14.58 -16.75
CA TYR A 124 7.99 -14.65 -16.07
C TYR A 124 6.90 -15.17 -17.04
N PRO A 125 6.86 -16.49 -17.31
CA PRO A 125 5.95 -17.04 -18.31
C PRO A 125 4.48 -16.77 -18.01
N LEU A 126 3.67 -16.69 -19.05
CA LEU A 126 2.21 -16.57 -18.94
C LEU A 126 1.59 -17.84 -18.36
N LEU A 127 0.39 -17.72 -17.80
CA LEU A 127 -0.37 -18.76 -17.11
C LEU A 127 -0.49 -20.03 -17.96
N ALA A 128 -0.87 -19.89 -19.23
CA ALA A 128 -1.04 -21.03 -20.13
C ALA A 128 0.29 -21.79 -20.36
N GLN A 129 1.40 -21.08 -20.53
CA GLN A 129 2.72 -21.71 -20.67
C GLN A 129 3.07 -22.49 -19.39
N ARG A 130 2.89 -21.88 -18.20
CA ARG A 130 3.17 -22.54 -16.91
C ARG A 130 2.34 -23.80 -16.71
N ILE A 131 1.05 -23.73 -16.99
CA ILE A 131 0.13 -24.87 -16.86
C ILE A 131 0.55 -25.98 -17.82
N LYS A 132 0.81 -25.65 -19.09
CA LYS A 132 1.21 -26.62 -20.11
C LYS A 132 2.50 -27.33 -19.72
N ASP A 133 3.54 -26.60 -19.32
CA ASP A 133 4.83 -27.17 -18.94
C ASP A 133 4.74 -28.02 -17.67
N ALA A 134 4.07 -27.52 -16.63
CA ALA A 134 3.98 -28.21 -15.35
C ALA A 134 3.07 -29.45 -15.37
N THR A 135 2.21 -29.59 -16.39
CA THR A 135 1.23 -30.69 -16.49
C THR A 135 1.45 -31.57 -17.72
N ASN A 136 2.56 -31.38 -18.44
CA ASN A 136 2.82 -32.04 -19.72
C ASN A 136 1.62 -31.97 -20.69
N ASP A 137 1.03 -30.77 -20.79
CA ASP A 137 -0.13 -30.46 -21.63
C ASP A 137 -1.39 -31.30 -21.32
N SER A 138 -1.52 -31.89 -20.13
CA SER A 138 -2.72 -32.65 -19.74
C SER A 138 -3.93 -31.77 -19.43
N ILE A 139 -3.70 -30.51 -19.02
CA ILE A 139 -4.77 -29.52 -18.81
C ILE A 139 -4.99 -28.75 -20.11
N LYS A 140 -6.16 -28.94 -20.75
CA LYS A 140 -6.53 -28.23 -21.97
C LYS A 140 -7.21 -26.90 -21.66
N MET A 141 -6.86 -25.88 -22.43
CA MET A 141 -7.24 -24.50 -22.19
C MET A 141 -7.79 -23.85 -23.45
N SER A 142 -8.74 -22.93 -23.31
CA SER A 142 -9.30 -22.13 -24.41
C SER A 142 -9.36 -20.65 -24.02
N THR A 143 -9.04 -19.78 -24.97
CA THR A 143 -9.11 -18.32 -24.79
C THR A 143 -9.89 -17.71 -25.94
N ILE A 144 -10.94 -16.96 -25.61
CA ILE A 144 -11.83 -16.30 -26.57
C ILE A 144 -11.77 -14.80 -26.36
N SER A 145 -11.53 -14.04 -27.43
CA SER A 145 -11.52 -12.57 -27.40
C SER A 145 -11.83 -11.99 -28.77
N SER A 146 -12.45 -10.80 -28.79
CA SER A 146 -12.54 -9.96 -30.00
C SER A 146 -11.29 -9.10 -30.23
N ASN A 147 -10.43 -8.97 -29.21
CA ASN A 147 -9.22 -8.17 -29.30
C ASN A 147 -8.05 -9.02 -29.84
N ALA A 148 -7.59 -8.69 -31.05
CA ALA A 148 -6.52 -9.43 -31.73
C ALA A 148 -5.18 -9.39 -30.96
N THR A 149 -4.84 -8.25 -30.33
CA THR A 149 -3.63 -8.13 -29.51
C THR A 149 -3.72 -9.00 -28.26
N PHE A 150 -4.87 -8.95 -27.57
CA PHE A 150 -5.11 -9.80 -26.41
C PHE A 150 -4.93 -11.27 -26.78
N LEU A 151 -5.57 -11.71 -27.86
CA LEU A 151 -5.53 -13.11 -28.29
C LEU A 151 -4.13 -13.55 -28.74
N LYS A 152 -3.40 -12.69 -29.46
CA LYS A 152 -2.03 -12.96 -29.91
C LYS A 152 -1.09 -13.30 -28.74
N TYR A 153 -1.16 -12.54 -27.65
CA TYR A 153 -0.22 -12.69 -26.52
C TYR A 153 -0.77 -13.58 -25.42
N PHE A 154 -2.00 -13.33 -24.94
CA PHE A 154 -2.59 -14.03 -23.79
C PHE A 154 -3.42 -15.27 -24.19
N GLY A 155 -3.68 -15.47 -25.49
CA GLY A 155 -4.20 -16.72 -26.05
C GLY A 155 -3.11 -17.71 -26.48
N ALA A 156 -1.83 -17.35 -26.38
CA ALA A 156 -0.74 -18.26 -26.72
C ALA A 156 -0.78 -19.52 -25.83
N ASN A 157 -0.52 -20.69 -26.44
CA ASN A 157 -0.63 -22.02 -25.80
C ASN A 157 -2.03 -22.43 -25.34
N THR A 158 -3.10 -21.81 -25.85
CA THR A 158 -4.48 -22.27 -25.68
C THR A 158 -5.14 -22.52 -27.03
N LYS A 159 -6.35 -23.09 -27.02
CA LYS A 159 -7.28 -22.98 -28.15
C LYS A 159 -7.73 -21.52 -28.28
N ALA A 160 -6.93 -20.72 -29.00
CA ALA A 160 -7.20 -19.31 -29.23
C ALA A 160 -8.31 -19.12 -30.28
N GLN A 161 -9.36 -18.38 -29.94
CA GLN A 161 -10.52 -18.16 -30.81
C GLN A 161 -10.84 -16.67 -30.93
N THR A 162 -10.76 -16.15 -32.16
CA THR A 162 -11.22 -14.80 -32.48
C THR A 162 -12.74 -14.73 -32.46
N ALA A 163 -13.28 -13.74 -31.75
CA ALA A 163 -14.70 -13.39 -31.76
C ALA A 163 -14.94 -12.06 -32.48
N GLN A 164 -16.16 -11.83 -32.99
CA GLN A 164 -16.51 -10.56 -33.61
C GLN A 164 -16.84 -9.45 -32.60
N ASN A 165 -17.43 -9.83 -31.46
CA ASN A 165 -17.85 -8.96 -30.38
C ASN A 165 -18.16 -9.80 -29.13
N ASP A 166 -18.54 -9.17 -28.04
CA ASP A 166 -18.83 -9.82 -26.76
C ASP A 166 -20.01 -10.83 -26.80
N ASP A 167 -20.97 -10.69 -27.73
CA ASP A 167 -22.04 -11.68 -27.92
C ASP A 167 -21.51 -12.97 -28.58
N ASP A 168 -20.57 -12.82 -29.52
CA ASP A 168 -19.85 -13.95 -30.12
C ASP A 168 -18.85 -14.58 -29.12
N VAL A 169 -18.23 -13.78 -28.24
CA VAL A 169 -17.45 -14.31 -27.10
C VAL A 169 -18.34 -15.22 -26.23
N THR A 170 -19.51 -14.73 -25.82
CA THR A 170 -20.49 -15.49 -25.02
C THR A 170 -20.88 -16.80 -25.71
N THR A 171 -21.21 -16.74 -27.00
CA THR A 171 -21.59 -17.91 -27.81
C THR A 171 -20.48 -18.95 -27.88
N LYS A 172 -19.24 -18.51 -28.11
CA LYS A 172 -18.06 -19.40 -28.18
C LYS A 172 -17.71 -20.01 -26.83
N VAL A 173 -17.83 -19.25 -25.73
CA VAL A 173 -17.64 -19.79 -24.37
C VAL A 173 -18.69 -20.87 -24.07
N ILE A 174 -19.97 -20.63 -24.38
CA ILE A 174 -21.04 -21.63 -24.23
C ILE A 174 -20.77 -22.88 -25.07
N ASN A 175 -20.20 -22.73 -26.26
CA ASN A 175 -19.81 -23.87 -27.09
C ASN A 175 -18.60 -24.64 -26.53
N ASP A 176 -17.59 -23.95 -26.01
CA ASP A 176 -16.45 -24.58 -25.33
C ASP A 176 -16.85 -25.27 -24.03
N LEU A 177 -17.87 -24.75 -23.33
CA LEU A 177 -18.51 -25.41 -22.19
C LEU A 177 -19.22 -26.71 -22.56
N LYS A 178 -19.25 -27.15 -23.83
CA LYS A 178 -19.69 -28.50 -24.21
C LYS A 178 -18.51 -29.48 -24.34
N ASP A 179 -17.28 -28.98 -24.44
CA ASP A 179 -16.09 -29.82 -24.49
C ASP A 179 -15.68 -30.22 -23.06
N GLU A 180 -15.81 -31.50 -22.74
CA GLU A 180 -15.44 -32.02 -21.42
C GLU A 180 -13.93 -32.04 -21.18
N LYS A 181 -13.12 -31.97 -22.25
CA LYS A 181 -11.65 -31.99 -22.15
C LYS A 181 -11.07 -30.65 -21.71
N LEU A 182 -11.78 -29.54 -21.92
CA LEU A 182 -11.33 -28.23 -21.49
C LEU A 182 -11.44 -28.08 -19.97
N SER A 183 -10.34 -27.69 -19.34
CA SER A 183 -10.24 -27.48 -17.89
C SER A 183 -10.09 -26.01 -17.50
N LEU A 184 -9.72 -25.14 -18.45
CA LEU A 184 -9.75 -23.69 -18.27
C LEU A 184 -10.34 -23.04 -19.53
N ILE A 185 -11.42 -22.29 -19.37
CA ILE A 185 -12.04 -21.50 -20.45
C ILE A 185 -11.95 -20.04 -20.04
N THR A 186 -11.40 -19.21 -20.91
CA THR A 186 -11.25 -17.76 -20.69
C THR A 186 -12.07 -16.99 -21.71
N GLY A 187 -13.00 -16.16 -21.24
CA GLY A 187 -13.73 -15.19 -22.05
C GLY A 187 -13.28 -13.77 -21.72
N HIS A 188 -12.91 -13.00 -22.75
CA HIS A 188 -12.49 -11.61 -22.62
C HIS A 188 -13.50 -10.66 -23.28
N PHE A 189 -14.02 -9.73 -22.49
CA PHE A 189 -15.12 -8.82 -22.82
C PHE A 189 -14.63 -7.37 -22.81
N SER A 190 -14.95 -6.62 -23.87
CA SER A 190 -14.41 -5.26 -24.08
C SER A 190 -15.48 -4.19 -24.26
N ALA A 191 -16.76 -4.57 -24.34
CA ALA A 191 -17.85 -3.64 -24.60
C ALA A 191 -18.07 -2.64 -23.46
N VAL A 192 -17.80 -3.02 -22.21
CA VAL A 192 -17.91 -2.12 -21.05
C VAL A 192 -16.87 -1.01 -21.12
N ASP A 193 -15.60 -1.35 -21.38
CA ASP A 193 -14.54 -0.36 -21.61
C ASP A 193 -14.82 0.54 -22.82
N ALA A 194 -15.31 -0.03 -23.93
CA ALA A 194 -15.68 0.75 -25.11
C ALA A 194 -16.79 1.77 -24.81
N ALA A 195 -17.82 1.38 -24.05
CA ALA A 195 -18.87 2.28 -23.60
C ALA A 195 -18.34 3.34 -22.63
N GLY A 196 -17.43 2.96 -21.74
CA GLY A 196 -16.77 3.86 -20.79
C GLY A 196 -15.92 4.92 -21.49
N LYS A 197 -15.10 4.54 -22.48
CA LYS A 197 -14.33 5.47 -23.33
C LYS A 197 -15.22 6.45 -24.08
N SER A 198 -16.38 5.99 -24.55
CA SER A 198 -17.29 6.81 -25.35
C SER A 198 -18.14 7.77 -24.51
N ALA A 199 -18.55 7.38 -23.30
CA ALA A 199 -19.58 8.10 -22.53
C ALA A 199 -19.16 8.49 -21.09
N GLY A 200 -18.14 7.84 -20.54
CA GLY A 200 -17.68 7.94 -19.16
C GLY A 200 -17.90 6.65 -18.36
N TYR A 201 -17.05 6.40 -17.35
CA TYR A 201 -16.96 5.13 -16.59
C TYR A 201 -17.84 5.07 -15.32
N ASP A 202 -18.96 5.78 -15.31
CA ASP A 202 -19.87 5.86 -14.16
C ASP A 202 -21.31 5.52 -14.54
N VAL A 203 -22.07 4.96 -13.60
CA VAL A 203 -23.46 4.49 -13.83
C VAL A 203 -24.44 5.63 -14.12
N SER A 204 -24.08 6.89 -13.86
CA SER A 204 -24.79 8.07 -14.37
C SER A 204 -24.81 8.15 -15.90
N LYS A 205 -23.95 7.39 -16.59
CA LYS A 205 -23.91 7.30 -18.05
C LYS A 205 -24.72 6.06 -18.50
N PRO A 206 -25.90 6.25 -19.14
CA PRO A 206 -26.78 5.12 -19.47
C PRO A 206 -26.13 4.05 -20.36
N ALA A 207 -25.30 4.44 -21.32
CA ALA A 207 -24.62 3.50 -22.21
C ALA A 207 -23.62 2.59 -21.48
N TYR A 208 -22.85 3.15 -20.53
CA TYR A 208 -21.91 2.39 -19.72
C TYR A 208 -22.62 1.48 -18.73
N LYS A 209 -23.66 1.98 -18.04
CA LYS A 209 -24.52 1.17 -17.18
C LYS A 209 -25.15 -0.01 -17.95
N ALA A 210 -25.73 0.24 -19.12
CA ALA A 210 -26.33 -0.79 -19.95
C ALA A 210 -25.30 -1.85 -20.43
N ALA A 211 -24.06 -1.44 -20.69
CA ALA A 211 -22.99 -2.39 -21.03
C ALA A 211 -22.64 -3.32 -19.85
N ILE A 212 -22.61 -2.80 -18.61
CA ILE A 212 -22.41 -3.62 -17.40
C ILE A 212 -23.58 -4.61 -17.23
N GLU A 213 -24.82 -4.15 -17.34
CA GLU A 213 -26.01 -5.00 -17.20
C GLU A 213 -26.09 -6.05 -18.31
N LYS A 214 -25.64 -5.72 -19.53
CA LYS A 214 -25.50 -6.70 -20.62
C LYS A 214 -24.45 -7.76 -20.31
N PHE A 215 -23.29 -7.37 -19.77
CA PHE A 215 -22.26 -8.32 -19.34
C PHE A 215 -22.79 -9.25 -18.23
N ASP A 216 -23.54 -8.73 -17.26
CA ASP A 216 -24.21 -9.57 -16.24
C ASP A 216 -25.17 -10.60 -16.87
N ALA A 217 -25.98 -10.19 -17.86
CA ALA A 217 -26.85 -11.12 -18.57
C ALA A 217 -26.07 -12.21 -19.32
N GLN A 218 -24.90 -11.87 -19.90
CA GLN A 218 -24.00 -12.83 -20.55
C GLN A 218 -23.38 -13.80 -19.53
N VAL A 219 -22.97 -13.31 -18.34
CA VAL A 219 -22.55 -14.15 -17.20
C VAL A 219 -23.63 -15.17 -16.88
N GLY A 220 -24.89 -14.74 -16.74
CA GLY A 220 -26.02 -15.65 -16.48
C GLY A 220 -26.19 -16.75 -17.53
N GLN A 221 -25.99 -16.44 -18.81
CA GLN A 221 -26.05 -17.45 -19.88
C GLN A 221 -24.91 -18.48 -19.76
N MET A 222 -23.69 -18.03 -19.47
CA MET A 222 -22.53 -18.91 -19.32
C MET A 222 -22.61 -19.79 -18.08
N ILE A 223 -23.10 -19.26 -16.95
CA ILE A 223 -23.33 -20.06 -15.73
C ILE A 223 -24.39 -21.15 -15.98
N LYS A 224 -25.52 -20.79 -16.60
CA LYS A 224 -26.56 -21.78 -16.95
C LYS A 224 -26.03 -22.89 -17.87
N ALA A 225 -25.19 -22.53 -18.85
CA ALA A 225 -24.58 -23.52 -19.74
C ALA A 225 -23.58 -24.42 -19.01
N LEU A 226 -22.82 -23.87 -18.06
CA LEU A 226 -21.87 -24.61 -17.21
C LEU A 226 -22.61 -25.62 -16.32
N GLU A 227 -23.69 -25.21 -15.66
CA GLU A 227 -24.50 -26.06 -14.78
C GLU A 227 -25.28 -27.15 -15.55
N ALA A 228 -25.61 -26.89 -16.83
CA ALA A 228 -26.32 -27.84 -17.69
C ALA A 228 -25.42 -28.97 -18.24
N ARG A 229 -24.11 -28.97 -17.94
CA ARG A 229 -23.18 -30.00 -18.41
C ARG A 229 -23.55 -31.37 -17.82
N PRO A 230 -23.61 -32.45 -18.63
CA PRO A 230 -23.87 -33.80 -18.12
C PRO A 230 -22.87 -34.27 -17.06
N SER A 231 -21.62 -33.82 -17.17
CA SER A 231 -20.53 -34.13 -16.25
C SER A 231 -20.44 -33.21 -15.02
N TYR A 232 -21.28 -32.17 -14.89
CA TYR A 232 -21.15 -31.11 -13.88
C TYR A 232 -20.97 -31.65 -12.45
N ALA A 233 -21.74 -32.67 -12.06
CA ALA A 233 -21.68 -33.28 -10.73
C ALA A 233 -20.34 -33.97 -10.41
N LYS A 234 -19.54 -34.32 -11.43
CA LYS A 234 -18.20 -34.94 -11.30
C LYS A 234 -17.07 -33.91 -11.47
N GLU A 235 -17.41 -32.64 -11.65
CA GLU A 235 -16.48 -31.55 -11.90
C GLU A 235 -16.38 -30.65 -10.66
N ASN A 236 -15.25 -29.97 -10.52
CA ASN A 236 -15.02 -29.01 -9.45
C ASN A 236 -14.72 -27.64 -10.07
N TRP A 237 -15.77 -26.87 -10.33
CA TRP A 237 -15.69 -25.58 -11.00
C TRP A 237 -15.36 -24.44 -10.04
N MET A 238 -14.41 -23.60 -10.46
CA MET A 238 -14.26 -22.24 -9.95
C MET A 238 -14.56 -21.27 -11.10
N VAL A 239 -15.42 -20.29 -10.85
CA VAL A 239 -15.69 -19.20 -11.78
C VAL A 239 -15.06 -17.93 -11.23
N VAL A 240 -14.16 -17.32 -11.98
CA VAL A 240 -13.54 -16.04 -11.64
C VAL A 240 -14.10 -14.98 -12.58
N ILE A 241 -14.80 -14.00 -12.02
CA ILE A 241 -15.32 -12.83 -12.75
C ILE A 241 -14.61 -11.61 -12.24
N THR A 242 -13.88 -10.92 -13.10
CA THR A 242 -13.05 -9.78 -12.68
C THR A 242 -12.90 -8.76 -13.79
N SER A 243 -12.55 -7.53 -13.41
CA SER A 243 -12.15 -6.53 -14.38
C SER A 243 -10.63 -6.40 -14.49
N SER A 244 -10.14 -6.18 -15.71
CA SER A 244 -8.72 -5.93 -15.94
C SER A 244 -8.28 -4.56 -15.43
N GLN A 245 -9.16 -3.57 -15.48
CA GLN A 245 -8.95 -2.22 -14.97
C GLN A 245 -10.30 -1.59 -14.63
N GLY A 246 -10.25 -0.52 -13.84
CA GLY A 246 -11.39 0.36 -13.67
C GLY A 246 -11.51 1.30 -14.87
N GLY A 247 -11.87 2.55 -14.60
CA GLY A 247 -11.93 3.56 -15.64
C GLY A 247 -11.91 4.96 -15.07
N GLU A 248 -11.44 5.90 -15.89
CA GLU A 248 -11.28 7.29 -15.46
C GLU A 248 -12.63 7.89 -15.04
N TYR A 249 -12.67 8.33 -13.79
CA TYR A 249 -13.79 9.04 -13.22
C TYR A 249 -13.29 9.91 -12.08
N GLU A 250 -13.72 11.16 -12.08
CA GLU A 250 -13.44 12.09 -11.00
C GLU A 250 -14.34 11.77 -9.81
N ILE A 251 -13.75 11.18 -8.77
CA ILE A 251 -14.46 10.87 -7.53
C ILE A 251 -14.90 12.18 -6.85
N PRO A 252 -16.17 12.34 -6.47
CA PRO A 252 -16.63 13.52 -5.74
C PRO A 252 -15.76 13.81 -4.52
N PRO A 253 -15.42 15.07 -4.20
CA PRO A 253 -14.53 15.40 -3.09
C PRO A 253 -14.92 14.76 -1.74
N ALA A 254 -16.23 14.63 -1.48
CA ALA A 254 -16.74 14.01 -0.26
C ALA A 254 -16.48 12.48 -0.16
N GLN A 255 -16.21 11.82 -1.28
CA GLN A 255 -15.91 10.39 -1.37
C GLN A 255 -14.40 10.13 -1.55
N ASN A 256 -13.62 11.16 -1.85
CA ASN A 256 -12.18 11.05 -2.04
C ASN A 256 -11.47 10.96 -0.68
N ASP A 257 -10.95 9.78 -0.38
CA ASP A 257 -10.14 9.49 0.82
C ASP A 257 -8.64 9.73 0.63
N ASN A 258 -8.24 10.23 -0.54
CA ASN A 258 -6.85 10.45 -0.94
C ASN A 258 -5.95 9.20 -0.92
N THR A 259 -6.55 8.01 -0.94
CA THR A 259 -5.83 6.73 -1.07
C THR A 259 -6.06 6.10 -2.44
N ILE A 260 -5.42 4.95 -2.66
CA ILE A 260 -5.57 4.17 -3.89
C ILE A 260 -7.04 3.80 -4.19
N PHE A 261 -7.89 3.69 -3.17
CA PHE A 261 -9.31 3.37 -3.35
C PHE A 261 -10.12 4.52 -3.95
N SER A 262 -9.60 5.75 -3.94
CA SER A 262 -10.20 6.90 -4.63
C SER A 262 -9.66 7.07 -6.06
N ASN A 263 -8.74 6.21 -6.50
CA ASN A 263 -8.33 6.17 -7.90
C ASN A 263 -9.26 5.25 -8.71
N ALA A 264 -10.27 5.84 -9.34
CA ALA A 264 -11.28 5.12 -10.11
C ALA A 264 -10.70 4.31 -11.28
N ALA A 265 -9.57 4.75 -11.85
CA ALA A 265 -8.94 4.07 -12.98
C ALA A 265 -8.42 2.67 -12.61
N VAL A 266 -8.08 2.46 -11.33
CA VAL A 266 -7.58 1.17 -10.84
C VAL A 266 -8.59 0.39 -10.00
N ASN A 267 -9.77 0.95 -9.71
CA ASN A 267 -10.81 0.24 -8.98
C ASN A 267 -11.45 -0.84 -9.86
N THR A 268 -11.10 -2.10 -9.60
CA THR A 268 -11.68 -3.28 -10.22
C THR A 268 -12.68 -3.97 -9.29
N PHE A 269 -13.35 -5.02 -9.77
CA PHE A 269 -14.04 -5.98 -8.92
C PHE A 269 -13.51 -7.38 -9.16
N THR A 270 -13.75 -8.26 -8.18
CA THR A 270 -13.44 -9.68 -8.28
C THR A 270 -14.54 -10.48 -7.59
N VAL A 271 -15.04 -11.50 -8.28
CA VAL A 271 -15.93 -12.54 -7.74
C VAL A 271 -15.30 -13.88 -8.05
N ILE A 272 -14.95 -14.63 -7.00
CA ILE A 272 -14.43 -16.00 -7.10
C ILE A 272 -15.52 -16.91 -6.55
N TYR A 273 -16.28 -17.51 -7.46
CA TYR A 273 -17.41 -18.38 -7.18
C TYR A 273 -17.00 -19.85 -7.24
N SER A 274 -17.52 -20.64 -6.32
CA SER A 274 -17.55 -22.10 -6.41
C SER A 274 -18.75 -22.58 -5.59
N PRO A 275 -19.54 -23.56 -6.04
CA PRO A 275 -20.69 -24.09 -5.27
C PRO A 275 -20.34 -24.56 -3.85
N LYS A 276 -19.06 -24.84 -3.59
CA LYS A 276 -18.54 -25.33 -2.31
C LYS A 276 -18.10 -24.22 -1.37
N PHE A 277 -18.01 -22.98 -1.86
CA PHE A 277 -17.58 -21.87 -1.04
C PHE A 277 -18.67 -21.40 -0.09
N SER A 278 -18.21 -20.94 1.07
CA SER A 278 -18.94 -20.01 1.93
C SER A 278 -18.69 -18.57 1.49
N THR A 279 -19.69 -17.69 1.69
CA THR A 279 -19.53 -16.26 1.36
C THR A 279 -18.40 -15.63 2.16
N LYS A 280 -17.50 -14.93 1.47
CA LYS A 280 -16.50 -14.05 2.08
C LYS A 280 -16.45 -12.71 1.35
N PHE A 281 -16.93 -11.67 2.00
CA PHE A 281 -16.78 -10.30 1.51
C PHE A 281 -15.41 -9.73 1.90
N VAL A 282 -14.66 -9.25 0.92
CA VAL A 282 -13.41 -8.50 1.13
C VAL A 282 -13.69 -7.02 0.85
N GLY A 283 -14.00 -6.30 1.93
CA GLY A 283 -14.26 -4.87 1.90
C GLY A 283 -12.98 -4.03 1.97
N LYS A 284 -13.18 -2.71 1.99
CA LYS A 284 -12.12 -1.74 2.16
C LYS A 284 -11.48 -1.92 3.55
N PRO A 285 -10.14 -2.04 3.67
CA PRO A 285 -9.47 -2.19 4.95
C PRO A 285 -9.50 -0.89 5.77
N PHE A 286 -9.04 -0.95 7.01
CA PHE A 286 -8.81 0.25 7.82
C PHE A 286 -7.69 1.11 7.20
N ILE A 287 -7.96 2.41 7.06
CA ILE A 287 -7.11 3.37 6.32
C ILE A 287 -6.34 4.30 7.26
N GLY A 288 -6.60 4.23 8.56
CA GLY A 288 -6.00 5.12 9.56
C GLY A 288 -7.02 6.04 10.20
N ASN A 289 -6.52 6.89 11.10
CA ASN A 289 -7.31 7.92 11.76
C ASN A 289 -7.41 9.17 10.87
N LYS A 290 -8.39 10.02 11.12
CA LYS A 290 -8.52 11.31 10.43
C LYS A 290 -7.90 12.43 11.24
N PHE A 291 -7.15 13.30 10.57
CA PHE A 291 -6.65 14.54 11.14
C PHE A 291 -7.48 15.71 10.57
N ILE A 292 -8.39 16.20 11.41
CA ILE A 292 -9.42 17.17 11.03
C ILE A 292 -9.09 18.52 11.67
N GLY A 293 -9.17 19.59 10.89
CA GLY A 293 -8.93 20.94 11.39
C GLY A 293 -8.69 21.95 10.29
N ASP A 294 -8.39 23.17 10.70
CA ASP A 294 -7.98 24.26 9.82
C ASP A 294 -6.45 24.30 9.77
N PHE A 295 -5.90 24.17 8.57
CA PHE A 295 -4.46 24.05 8.39
C PHE A 295 -3.91 25.16 7.50
N MET A 296 -2.82 25.76 7.96
CA MET A 296 -2.06 26.73 7.18
C MET A 296 -1.26 26.03 6.08
N ARG A 297 -1.36 26.56 4.87
CA ARG A 297 -0.60 26.08 3.70
C ARG A 297 0.74 26.81 3.60
N PHE A 298 1.82 26.05 3.71
CA PHE A 298 3.20 26.49 3.48
C PHE A 298 3.56 26.31 2.00
N ASN A 299 3.11 27.25 1.18
CA ASN A 299 3.44 27.36 -0.23
C ASN A 299 4.37 28.55 -0.52
N ALA A 300 5.00 28.54 -1.70
CA ALA A 300 5.88 29.62 -2.15
C ALA A 300 7.00 29.91 -1.13
N GLU A 301 7.12 31.16 -0.67
CA GLU A 301 8.13 31.63 0.28
C GLU A 301 7.55 31.84 1.68
N ASN A 302 6.41 31.21 1.99
CA ASN A 302 5.79 31.31 3.32
C ASN A 302 6.62 30.56 4.37
N TYR A 303 6.93 31.25 5.47
CA TYR A 303 7.59 30.65 6.63
C TYR A 303 7.16 31.27 7.98
N ALA A 304 7.31 30.52 9.06
CA ALA A 304 7.21 31.01 10.43
C ALA A 304 8.58 30.98 11.08
N GLN A 305 8.93 32.03 11.83
CA GLN A 305 10.26 32.20 12.40
C GLN A 305 10.18 32.63 13.87
N LEU A 306 11.08 32.08 14.69
CA LEU A 306 11.28 32.54 16.06
C LEU A 306 12.11 33.82 16.06
N ASP A 307 11.43 34.97 15.91
CA ASP A 307 12.06 36.29 15.80
C ASP A 307 12.58 36.86 17.12
N SER A 308 11.96 36.45 18.24
CA SER A 308 12.26 36.88 19.60
C SER A 308 12.26 35.67 20.55
N GLY A 309 13.02 35.75 21.64
CA GLY A 309 13.19 34.63 22.58
C GLY A 309 14.50 33.86 22.37
N ASP A 310 14.71 32.82 23.18
CA ASP A 310 15.95 32.06 23.18
C ASP A 310 16.00 30.99 22.08
N ASN A 311 16.64 31.35 20.98
CA ASN A 311 16.86 30.47 19.83
C ASN A 311 17.84 29.31 20.12
N SER A 312 18.64 29.39 21.18
CA SER A 312 19.62 28.37 21.54
C SER A 312 18.96 27.08 22.07
N ILE A 313 17.71 27.20 22.53
CA ILE A 313 16.83 26.06 22.89
C ILE A 313 16.69 25.11 21.71
N PHE A 314 16.83 25.54 20.46
CA PHE A 314 16.64 24.67 19.28
C PHE A 314 17.96 24.26 18.60
N ASN A 315 19.09 24.44 19.28
CA ASN A 315 20.35 23.86 18.85
C ASN A 315 20.37 22.35 19.10
N LEU A 316 20.75 21.61 18.06
CA LEU A 316 20.87 20.15 18.04
C LEU A 316 22.33 19.76 18.18
N ASP A 317 23.08 20.28 19.15
CA ASP A 317 24.51 19.98 19.28
C ASP A 317 24.77 18.48 19.61
N ASN A 318 25.86 18.13 20.29
CA ASN A 318 26.10 16.76 20.76
C ASN A 318 25.07 16.23 21.79
N LYS A 319 24.02 17.00 22.09
CA LYS A 319 22.91 16.59 22.95
C LYS A 319 21.90 15.77 22.17
N ASP A 320 21.22 14.89 22.90
CA ASP A 320 20.13 14.12 22.36
C ASP A 320 18.95 15.03 21.97
N PHE A 321 18.27 14.68 20.90
CA PHE A 321 17.13 15.44 20.41
C PHE A 321 16.15 14.56 19.64
N THR A 322 14.92 15.06 19.55
CA THR A 322 13.93 14.57 18.59
C THR A 322 13.20 15.75 17.96
N ILE A 323 12.99 15.70 16.65
CA ILE A 323 12.14 16.64 15.92
C ILE A 323 11.03 15.81 15.28
N GLU A 324 9.77 16.16 15.53
CA GLU A 324 8.60 15.54 14.90
C GLU A 324 7.74 16.60 14.24
N LEU A 325 7.12 16.26 13.12
CA LEU A 325 6.07 17.07 12.53
C LEU A 325 5.16 16.23 11.65
N LYS A 326 3.96 16.76 11.40
CA LYS A 326 3.03 16.23 10.41
C LYS A 326 3.11 17.05 9.13
N ILE A 327 3.13 16.36 8.00
CA ILE A 327 3.21 16.95 6.67
C ILE A 327 2.21 16.31 5.72
N LYS A 328 1.41 17.15 5.04
CA LYS A 328 0.59 16.75 3.90
C LYS A 328 1.01 17.54 2.68
N LYS A 329 1.61 16.85 1.70
CA LYS A 329 2.03 17.46 0.43
C LYS A 329 0.82 17.69 -0.47
N ASN A 330 0.81 18.83 -1.16
CA ASN A 330 -0.05 19.04 -2.32
C ASN A 330 0.69 18.61 -3.59
N LYS A 331 -0.03 18.58 -4.73
CA LYS A 331 0.62 18.39 -6.02
C LYS A 331 1.43 19.63 -6.38
N GLY A 332 2.70 19.43 -6.71
CA GLY A 332 3.59 20.49 -7.19
C GLY A 332 3.38 20.82 -8.66
N ARG A 333 4.33 21.57 -9.24
CA ARG A 333 4.31 22.07 -10.62
C ARG A 333 4.03 21.00 -11.68
N ASP A 334 4.58 19.80 -11.50
CA ASP A 334 4.49 18.69 -12.45
C ASP A 334 3.25 17.80 -12.20
N ASN A 335 2.24 18.33 -11.49
CA ASN A 335 1.01 17.62 -11.12
C ASN A 335 1.26 16.30 -10.36
N ASN A 336 2.35 16.23 -9.60
CA ASN A 336 2.76 15.08 -8.79
C ASN A 336 3.13 15.51 -7.36
N TYR A 337 3.37 14.55 -6.46
CA TYR A 337 3.74 14.81 -5.06
C TYR A 337 5.26 14.80 -4.82
N ALA A 338 6.06 14.88 -5.88
CA ALA A 338 7.50 14.88 -5.81
C ALA A 338 8.05 16.31 -5.73
N PHE A 339 8.96 16.55 -4.79
CA PHE A 339 9.56 17.86 -4.58
C PHE A 339 11.08 17.73 -4.46
N TRP A 340 11.81 18.72 -4.95
CA TRP A 340 13.27 18.72 -4.96
C TRP A 340 13.80 19.89 -4.14
N TYR A 341 14.28 19.58 -2.94
CA TYR A 341 14.96 20.49 -2.00
C TYR A 341 14.15 21.56 -1.25
N PRO A 342 12.81 21.66 -1.29
CA PRO A 342 12.14 22.67 -0.48
C PRO A 342 12.23 22.31 1.00
N SER A 343 12.60 23.29 1.80
CA SER A 343 12.72 23.14 3.25
C SER A 343 11.36 23.05 3.93
N ILE A 344 11.33 22.30 5.03
CA ILE A 344 10.15 22.10 5.87
C ILE A 344 10.37 22.72 7.25
N ILE A 345 11.55 22.52 7.83
CA ILE A 345 11.96 23.12 9.10
C ILE A 345 13.49 23.13 9.16
N GLY A 346 14.08 24.15 9.76
CA GLY A 346 15.52 24.20 9.92
C GLY A 346 16.02 25.37 10.75
N LYS A 347 17.32 25.30 11.04
CA LYS A 347 18.09 26.34 11.69
C LYS A 347 19.42 26.46 10.95
N ARG A 348 19.39 27.17 9.82
CA ARG A 348 20.55 27.49 8.98
C ARG A 348 20.30 28.83 8.27
N GLN A 349 21.36 29.59 7.96
CA GLN A 349 21.24 30.85 7.21
C GLN A 349 21.12 30.58 5.70
N HIS A 350 22.19 30.10 5.04
CA HIS A 350 22.17 29.76 3.61
C HIS A 350 23.07 28.56 3.27
N TRP A 351 22.59 27.60 2.47
CA TRP A 351 23.46 26.65 1.74
C TRP A 351 23.13 26.72 0.25
N GLN A 352 24.12 27.03 -0.58
CA GLN A 352 23.96 27.10 -2.03
C GLN A 352 24.11 25.72 -2.67
N GLY A 353 23.51 25.55 -3.87
CA GLY A 353 23.66 24.36 -4.71
C GLY A 353 25.06 24.16 -5.32
N GLY A 354 25.98 25.11 -5.10
CA GLY A 354 27.41 24.93 -5.30
C GLY A 354 28.08 24.74 -3.94
N TRP A 355 28.71 23.59 -3.73
CA TRP A 355 29.50 23.31 -2.54
C TRP A 355 30.74 24.24 -2.52
N GLY A 356 30.60 25.42 -1.93
CA GLY A 356 31.71 26.37 -1.80
C GLY A 356 31.32 27.66 -1.07
N GLU A 357 32.02 27.93 0.03
CA GLU A 357 32.30 29.28 0.54
C GLU A 357 31.25 30.05 1.34
N ASP A 358 30.35 29.38 2.08
CA ASP A 358 29.66 30.07 3.19
C ASP A 358 30.05 29.48 4.57
N PRO A 359 31.02 30.07 5.30
CA PRO A 359 31.38 29.66 6.66
C PRO A 359 30.29 29.99 7.71
N SER A 360 29.29 30.83 7.40
CA SER A 360 28.09 31.03 8.23
C SER A 360 27.07 29.87 8.09
N GLY A 361 27.34 28.93 7.18
CA GLY A 361 26.48 27.79 6.88
C GLY A 361 26.51 26.65 7.90
N ILE A 362 26.79 26.85 9.19
CA ILE A 362 26.57 25.78 10.18
C ILE A 362 25.08 25.71 10.51
N GLY A 363 24.53 24.50 10.53
CA GLY A 363 23.13 24.26 10.90
C GLY A 363 22.55 22.97 10.37
N TRP A 364 21.23 22.90 10.38
CA TRP A 364 20.46 21.72 9.96
C TRP A 364 19.15 22.13 9.27
N VAL A 365 18.65 21.25 8.42
CA VAL A 365 17.38 21.42 7.74
C VAL A 365 16.76 20.05 7.44
N ILE A 366 15.44 19.99 7.55
CA ILE A 366 14.62 18.92 6.99
C ILE A 366 14.01 19.45 5.71
N HIS A 367 14.19 18.73 4.59
CA HIS A 367 13.65 19.13 3.28
C HIS A 367 13.12 17.94 2.48
N LEU A 368 12.33 18.21 1.44
CA LEU A 368 11.79 17.17 0.57
C LEU A 368 12.81 16.73 -0.51
N SER A 369 12.72 15.47 -0.95
CA SER A 369 13.55 14.91 -2.03
C SER A 369 12.81 13.79 -2.77
N GLY A 370 12.31 14.09 -3.97
CA GLY A 370 11.40 13.23 -4.71
C GLY A 370 10.12 13.01 -3.90
N GLU A 371 9.72 11.75 -3.74
CA GLU A 371 8.58 11.38 -2.88
C GLU A 371 8.94 11.24 -1.39
N SER A 372 10.24 11.31 -1.07
CA SER A 372 10.79 11.14 0.28
C SER A 372 11.24 12.50 0.85
N TRP A 373 12.02 12.45 1.94
CA TRP A 373 12.52 13.59 2.69
C TRP A 373 13.93 13.30 3.23
N ILE A 374 14.64 14.36 3.60
CA ILE A 374 16.05 14.34 3.98
C ILE A 374 16.25 15.15 5.25
N PHE A 375 17.06 14.62 6.17
CA PHE A 375 17.74 15.42 7.19
C PHE A 375 19.14 15.76 6.68
N ASN A 376 19.41 17.05 6.49
CA ASN A 376 20.69 17.55 5.98
C ASN A 376 21.29 18.51 6.99
N ALA A 377 22.56 18.33 7.33
CA ALA A 377 23.26 19.19 8.25
C ALA A 377 24.69 19.50 7.79
N ARG A 378 25.18 20.67 8.20
CA ARG A 378 26.57 21.09 8.10
C ARG A 378 27.03 21.51 9.48
N GLY A 379 28.07 20.86 9.98
CA GLY A 379 28.70 21.18 11.25
C GLY A 379 30.08 21.81 11.07
N ASP A 380 30.77 21.99 12.20
CA ASP A 380 32.12 22.57 12.28
C ASP A 380 33.21 21.66 11.70
N LYS A 381 32.96 20.35 11.58
CA LYS A 381 33.94 19.35 11.09
C LYS A 381 33.56 18.69 9.78
N GLY A 382 32.28 18.73 9.39
CA GLY A 382 31.80 18.03 8.21
C GLY A 382 30.37 18.37 7.84
N THR A 383 29.89 17.74 6.78
CA THR A 383 28.56 17.97 6.20
C THR A 383 28.03 16.68 5.61
N GLY A 384 26.71 16.55 5.51
CA GLY A 384 26.10 15.42 4.84
C GLY A 384 24.59 15.41 4.93
N GLU A 385 24.00 14.40 4.31
CA GLU A 385 22.56 14.18 4.26
C GLU A 385 22.22 12.74 4.62
N VAL A 386 21.08 12.56 5.27
CA VAL A 386 20.48 11.26 5.54
C VAL A 386 19.10 11.28 4.90
N LYS A 387 18.93 10.48 3.84
CA LYS A 387 17.68 10.36 3.11
C LYS A 387 16.85 9.20 3.65
N ALA A 388 15.58 9.46 3.96
CA ALA A 388 14.61 8.44 4.28
C ALA A 388 14.41 7.47 3.09
N ASP A 389 14.43 6.17 3.34
CA ASP A 389 14.18 5.15 2.31
C ASP A 389 12.69 4.82 2.12
N LYS A 390 11.84 5.29 3.04
CA LYS A 390 10.37 5.28 2.92
C LYS A 390 9.84 6.58 2.35
N ASN A 391 9.02 6.48 1.30
CA ASN A 391 8.29 7.61 0.73
C ASN A 391 7.20 8.13 1.67
N LEU A 392 6.83 9.40 1.49
CA LEU A 392 5.63 9.98 2.09
C LEU A 392 4.42 9.63 1.24
N ASN A 393 3.35 9.15 1.88
CA ASN A 393 2.10 8.85 1.21
C ASN A 393 1.53 10.09 0.52
N ARG A 394 0.97 9.87 -0.68
CA ARG A 394 0.38 10.91 -1.50
C ARG A 394 -0.96 11.35 -0.91
N GLY A 395 -1.24 12.65 -0.93
CA GLY A 395 -2.55 13.21 -0.60
C GLY A 395 -3.04 13.04 0.84
N THR A 396 -2.28 12.38 1.73
CA THR A 396 -2.62 12.16 3.14
C THR A 396 -1.60 12.80 4.07
N TRP A 397 -1.94 12.93 5.36
CA TRP A 397 -1.01 13.38 6.38
C TRP A 397 0.02 12.28 6.67
N ASN A 398 1.28 12.66 6.71
CA ASN A 398 2.39 11.81 7.11
C ASN A 398 3.02 12.36 8.38
N SER A 399 3.49 11.48 9.26
CA SER A 399 4.36 11.86 10.37
C SER A 399 5.81 11.61 10.00
N ILE A 400 6.68 12.58 10.23
CA ILE A 400 8.12 12.39 10.13
C ILE A 400 8.78 12.72 11.45
N ALA A 401 9.80 11.93 11.82
CA ALA A 401 10.59 12.17 13.01
C ALA A 401 12.09 11.99 12.73
N VAL A 402 12.92 12.86 13.31
CA VAL A 402 14.38 12.70 13.37
C VAL A 402 14.78 12.59 14.83
N THR A 403 15.44 11.51 15.21
CA THR A 403 16.15 11.45 16.50
C THR A 403 17.64 11.55 16.27
N GLY A 404 18.33 12.20 17.20
CA GLY A 404 19.78 12.21 17.26
C GLY A 404 20.25 11.82 18.65
N GLN A 405 21.20 10.90 18.73
CA GLN A 405 21.73 10.39 19.98
C GLN A 405 23.25 10.24 19.93
N THR A 406 23.93 10.56 21.02
CA THR A 406 25.37 10.29 21.17
C THR A 406 25.61 9.21 22.21
N VAL A 407 26.16 8.07 21.80
CA VAL A 407 26.53 6.95 22.68
C VAL A 407 27.98 6.58 22.43
N ASP A 408 28.81 6.51 23.48
CA ASP A 408 30.24 6.15 23.40
C ASP A 408 31.03 6.94 22.33
N GLY A 409 30.74 8.24 22.21
CA GLY A 409 31.39 9.13 21.25
C GLY A 409 30.93 8.96 19.79
N LYS A 410 30.00 8.04 19.52
CA LYS A 410 29.35 7.89 18.22
C LYS A 410 28.02 8.62 18.21
N ARG A 411 27.85 9.50 17.23
CA ARG A 411 26.64 10.27 17.05
C ARG A 411 25.82 9.68 15.90
N THR A 412 24.60 9.25 16.19
CA THR A 412 23.72 8.59 15.22
C THR A 412 22.43 9.37 15.07
N VAL A 413 21.94 9.49 13.85
CA VAL A 413 20.58 9.96 13.57
C VAL A 413 19.71 8.85 13.01
N ARG A 414 18.44 8.85 13.43
CA ARG A 414 17.42 7.94 12.93
C ARG A 414 16.25 8.73 12.38
N LEU A 415 15.82 8.39 11.18
CA LEU A 415 14.68 8.98 10.50
C LEU A 415 13.53 7.98 10.58
N TYR A 416 12.34 8.45 10.93
CA TYR A 416 11.12 7.66 10.98
C TYR A 416 10.06 8.28 10.08
N THR A 417 9.39 7.44 9.30
CA THR A 417 8.25 7.84 8.47
C THR A 417 7.03 7.06 8.94
N ASN A 418 5.98 7.75 9.35
CA ASN A 418 4.73 7.18 9.87
C ASN A 418 4.96 6.17 11.02
N GLY A 419 5.84 6.52 11.98
CA GLY A 419 6.15 5.69 13.14
C GLY A 419 7.14 4.55 12.90
N GLU A 420 7.50 4.28 11.64
CA GLU A 420 8.41 3.20 11.27
C GLU A 420 9.81 3.74 10.95
N LEU A 421 10.85 3.03 11.40
CA LEU A 421 12.24 3.39 11.10
C LEU A 421 12.46 3.36 9.57
N SER A 422 12.94 4.48 9.05
CA SER A 422 13.19 4.74 7.62
C SER A 422 14.68 4.78 7.32
N LYS A 423 15.51 5.35 8.19
CA LYS A 423 16.96 5.31 7.98
C LYS A 423 17.72 5.48 9.28
N GLU A 424 18.89 4.86 9.37
CA GLU A 424 19.88 5.13 10.41
C GLU A 424 21.21 5.51 9.73
N ALA A 425 21.90 6.49 10.28
CA ALA A 425 23.23 6.89 9.83
C ALA A 425 24.07 7.45 10.98
N GLU A 426 25.37 7.12 10.97
CA GLU A 426 26.35 7.77 11.83
C GLU A 426 26.75 9.13 11.24
N ILE A 427 26.72 10.15 12.09
CA ILE A 427 27.02 11.55 11.76
C ILE A 427 28.14 12.15 12.62
N THR A 428 28.90 11.31 13.34
CA THR A 428 30.02 11.73 14.21
C THR A 428 30.98 12.70 13.51
N GLY A 429 31.28 12.42 12.24
CA GLY A 429 32.18 13.24 11.42
C GLY A 429 31.66 14.64 11.09
N TRP A 430 30.38 14.96 11.33
CA TRP A 430 29.84 16.29 11.08
C TRP A 430 30.24 17.29 12.17
N GLY A 431 30.50 16.81 13.39
CA GLY A 431 30.82 17.65 14.53
C GLY A 431 29.61 18.39 15.12
N SER A 432 29.82 19.60 15.65
CA SER A 432 28.77 20.46 16.19
C SER A 432 27.95 21.07 15.06
N ILE A 433 26.63 20.92 15.13
CA ILE A 433 25.67 21.52 14.18
C ILE A 433 24.88 22.68 14.84
N THR A 434 25.44 23.26 15.89
CA THR A 434 24.92 24.46 16.58
C THR A 434 24.92 25.64 15.64
N SER A 435 23.77 26.32 15.49
CA SER A 435 23.62 27.42 14.53
C SER A 435 23.19 28.71 15.22
N GLU A 436 23.71 29.84 14.74
CA GLU A 436 23.23 31.17 15.11
C GLU A 436 21.97 31.57 14.33
N ALA A 437 21.61 30.82 13.29
CA ALA A 437 20.40 31.08 12.51
C ALA A 437 19.14 30.99 13.38
N LYS A 438 18.08 31.71 13.02
CA LYS A 438 16.79 31.58 13.70
C LYS A 438 16.12 30.25 13.34
N LEU A 439 15.41 29.64 14.30
CA LEU A 439 14.56 28.48 14.00
C LEU A 439 13.42 28.94 13.07
N ARG A 440 13.23 28.20 11.98
CA ARG A 440 12.25 28.51 10.96
C ARG A 440 11.49 27.25 10.51
N ILE A 441 10.17 27.36 10.39
CA ILE A 441 9.27 26.36 9.81
C ILE A 441 8.80 26.88 8.44
N GLY A 442 8.89 26.07 7.40
CA GLY A 442 8.58 26.45 6.02
C GLY A 442 9.81 26.86 5.20
N PHE A 443 9.64 27.88 4.36
CA PHE A 443 10.68 28.35 3.44
C PHE A 443 11.93 28.89 4.14
N LEU A 444 13.09 28.29 3.88
CA LEU A 444 14.40 28.82 4.23
C LEU A 444 14.99 29.48 2.98
N GLU A 445 15.66 30.62 3.18
CA GLU A 445 16.22 31.41 2.08
C GLU A 445 17.19 30.59 1.22
N THR A 446 16.89 30.55 -0.07
CA THR A 446 17.68 29.89 -1.10
C THR A 446 17.74 30.78 -2.34
N ARG A 447 18.84 30.71 -3.07
CA ARG A 447 18.99 31.39 -4.39
C ARG A 447 18.28 30.64 -5.50
N GLU A 448 17.85 29.41 -5.22
CA GLU A 448 17.22 28.50 -6.17
C GLU A 448 15.71 28.51 -6.06
N GLY A 449 15.07 27.95 -7.07
CA GLY A 449 13.62 27.94 -7.15
C GLY A 449 12.88 26.96 -6.22
N TRP A 450 13.46 26.55 -5.09
CA TRP A 450 12.97 25.45 -4.25
C TRP A 450 11.86 25.88 -3.29
N ARG A 451 10.60 25.67 -3.68
CA ARG A 451 9.42 26.05 -2.89
C ARG A 451 8.59 24.82 -2.58
N SER A 452 8.13 24.69 -1.35
CA SER A 452 7.19 23.63 -0.96
C SER A 452 5.79 24.00 -1.40
N ASP A 453 4.92 22.99 -1.45
CA ASP A 453 3.50 23.18 -1.39
C ASP A 453 2.92 22.09 -0.48
N ALA A 454 2.81 22.41 0.80
CA ALA A 454 2.40 21.45 1.81
C ALA A 454 1.64 22.13 2.96
N TYR A 455 0.84 21.35 3.66
CA TYR A 455 0.37 21.69 5.00
C TYR A 455 1.34 21.09 6.01
N LEU A 456 1.70 21.88 7.02
CA LEU A 456 2.51 21.48 8.15
C LEU A 456 1.67 21.61 9.41
N ALA A 457 1.80 20.66 10.32
CA ALA A 457 1.06 20.67 11.58
C ALA A 457 1.83 19.94 12.68
N ASP A 458 1.44 20.17 13.93
CA ASP A 458 1.83 19.35 15.08
C ASP A 458 3.37 19.18 15.18
N VAL A 459 4.09 20.30 15.10
CA VAL A 459 5.56 20.35 15.15
C VAL A 459 6.02 20.27 16.60
N LYS A 460 6.89 19.32 16.92
CA LYS A 460 7.43 19.08 18.26
C LYS A 460 8.94 19.00 18.21
N ILE A 461 9.61 19.62 19.19
CA ILE A 461 11.04 19.45 19.40
C ILE A 461 11.27 19.00 20.84
N TRP A 462 12.03 17.94 21.01
CA TRP A 462 12.36 17.33 22.30
C TRP A 462 13.87 17.39 22.56
N LYS A 463 14.25 17.54 23.83
CA LYS A 463 15.64 17.49 24.34
C LYS A 463 16.10 16.08 24.72
N GLU A 464 15.48 15.07 24.11
CA GLU A 464 15.79 13.67 24.28
C GLU A 464 15.60 12.94 22.94
N ALA A 465 16.36 11.87 22.74
CA ALA A 465 16.15 10.94 21.65
C ALA A 465 15.01 9.97 22.04
N LEU A 466 13.81 10.20 21.50
CA LEU A 466 12.67 9.33 21.77
C LEU A 466 12.95 7.90 21.31
N SER A 467 12.49 6.92 22.09
CA SER A 467 12.66 5.52 21.75
C SER A 467 11.87 5.17 20.48
N PRO A 468 12.30 4.15 19.70
CA PRO A 468 11.50 3.65 18.57
C PRO A 468 10.07 3.27 18.95
N GLN A 469 9.86 2.74 20.16
CA GLN A 469 8.54 2.37 20.68
C GLN A 469 7.68 3.61 20.93
N THR A 470 8.24 4.65 21.56
CA THR A 470 7.56 5.93 21.75
C THR A 470 7.16 6.53 20.41
N ILE A 471 8.08 6.60 19.45
CA ILE A 471 7.80 7.16 18.11
C ILE A 471 6.69 6.37 17.42
N LYS A 472 6.74 5.04 17.46
CA LYS A 472 5.73 4.19 16.85
C LYS A 472 4.34 4.39 17.47
N GLN A 473 4.28 4.58 18.78
CA GLN A 473 3.04 4.79 19.51
C GLN A 473 2.41 6.15 19.18
N TYR A 474 3.19 7.23 19.26
CA TYR A 474 2.66 8.60 19.21
C TYR A 474 2.71 9.27 17.83
N SER A 475 3.43 8.70 16.85
CA SER A 475 3.58 9.32 15.52
C SER A 475 2.26 9.58 14.79
N CYS A 476 1.24 8.76 15.02
CA CYS A 476 -0.04 8.88 14.31
C CYS A 476 -1.15 9.46 15.18
N GLU A 477 -0.78 9.98 16.35
CA GLU A 477 -1.60 10.79 17.23
C GLU A 477 -1.35 12.28 16.97
N VAL A 478 -2.28 13.12 17.38
CA VAL A 478 -2.24 14.58 17.22
C VAL A 478 -2.10 15.20 18.60
N GLY A 479 -1.20 16.18 18.72
CA GLY A 479 -0.92 16.88 19.95
C GLY A 479 0.01 16.12 20.88
N VAL A 480 0.14 16.63 22.10
CA VAL A 480 0.96 16.03 23.15
C VAL A 480 0.10 15.89 24.40
N GLU A 481 -0.20 14.65 24.78
CA GLU A 481 -0.93 14.39 26.02
C GLU A 481 -0.05 14.69 27.25
N SER A 482 -0.68 15.13 28.34
CA SER A 482 0.02 15.45 29.59
C SER A 482 0.67 14.24 30.27
N ASN A 483 0.25 13.02 29.89
CA ASN A 483 0.79 11.75 30.36
C ASN A 483 1.94 11.21 29.49
N HIS A 484 2.37 11.94 28.45
CA HIS A 484 3.40 11.47 27.52
C HIS A 484 4.69 11.12 28.28
N PRO A 485 5.29 9.93 28.05
CA PRO A 485 6.39 9.43 28.88
C PRO A 485 7.61 10.35 28.91
N ASN A 486 7.82 11.12 27.83
CA ASN A 486 8.93 12.06 27.69
C ASN A 486 8.50 13.53 27.79
N ILE A 487 7.34 13.84 28.38
CA ILE A 487 6.78 15.21 28.44
C ILE A 487 7.76 16.23 29.05
N ASN A 488 8.56 15.81 30.04
CA ASN A 488 9.54 16.66 30.71
C ASN A 488 10.70 17.11 29.80
N PHE A 489 10.87 16.49 28.63
CA PHE A 489 11.90 16.82 27.66
C PHE A 489 11.35 17.64 26.48
N LEU A 490 10.05 18.01 26.48
CA LEU A 490 9.47 18.83 25.43
C LEU A 490 10.08 20.25 25.46
N ALA A 491 10.66 20.67 24.34
CA ALA A 491 11.31 21.97 24.17
C ALA A 491 10.43 22.99 23.44
N GLY A 492 9.54 22.52 22.57
CA GLY A 492 8.60 23.35 21.85
C GLY A 492 7.55 22.48 21.17
N TYR A 493 6.30 22.96 21.17
CA TYR A 493 5.18 22.31 20.54
C TYR A 493 4.29 23.36 19.87
N TRP A 494 4.25 23.33 18.54
CA TRP A 494 3.39 24.18 17.73
C TRP A 494 2.31 23.31 17.06
N PRO A 495 1.04 23.37 17.53
CA PRO A 495 -0.07 22.69 16.86
C PRO A 495 -0.27 23.16 15.41
N MET A 496 0.09 24.42 15.13
CA MET A 496 -0.08 25.12 13.84
C MET A 496 -1.54 25.41 13.45
N ASN A 497 -2.39 25.67 14.45
CA ASN A 497 -3.82 25.98 14.33
C ASN A 497 -4.14 27.49 14.32
N SER A 498 -3.22 28.34 13.85
CA SER A 498 -3.42 29.80 13.84
C SER A 498 -4.60 30.18 12.95
N THR A 499 -5.57 30.91 13.53
CA THR A 499 -6.81 31.30 12.84
C THR A 499 -6.68 32.58 12.03
N ASP A 500 -5.78 33.49 12.41
CA ASP A 500 -5.46 34.71 11.67
C ASP A 500 -4.18 34.59 10.82
N GLY A 501 -3.43 33.50 11.00
CA GLY A 501 -2.23 33.17 10.24
C GLY A 501 -1.04 34.09 10.54
N SER A 502 -1.06 34.89 11.62
CA SER A 502 -0.04 35.90 11.94
C SER A 502 1.05 35.40 12.92
N VAL A 503 0.67 34.46 13.78
CA VAL A 503 1.54 33.89 14.83
C VAL A 503 1.23 32.41 15.00
N LEU A 504 2.27 31.59 15.14
CA LEU A 504 2.16 30.21 15.61
C LEU A 504 2.48 30.18 17.10
N LEU A 505 1.48 29.81 17.91
CA LEU A 505 1.66 29.66 19.35
C LEU A 505 2.44 28.39 19.65
N ASP A 506 3.36 28.52 20.59
CA ASP A 506 4.08 27.41 21.22
C ASP A 506 3.31 27.07 22.50
N GLU A 507 2.67 25.91 22.52
CA GLU A 507 1.99 25.35 23.69
C GLU A 507 2.95 24.53 24.56
N GLY A 508 4.24 24.50 24.22
CA GLY A 508 5.31 23.93 25.03
C GLY A 508 5.73 24.83 26.20
N PRO A 509 6.65 24.34 27.06
CA PRO A 509 6.96 24.98 28.34
C PRO A 509 7.69 26.33 28.23
N PHE A 510 8.27 26.65 27.07
CA PHE A 510 9.07 27.86 26.87
C PHE A 510 8.32 29.00 26.17
N GLY A 511 7.12 28.78 25.63
CA GLY A 511 6.34 29.81 24.96
C GLY A 511 7.09 30.48 23.79
N SER A 512 7.88 29.73 23.03
CA SER A 512 8.66 30.17 21.87
C SER A 512 7.78 30.42 20.64
N HIS A 513 6.86 31.38 20.75
CA HIS A 513 5.92 31.73 19.68
C HIS A 513 6.65 32.21 18.42
N MET A 514 6.21 31.75 17.25
CA MET A 514 6.80 32.13 15.97
C MET A 514 5.94 33.15 15.25
N LYS A 515 6.58 34.18 14.69
CA LYS A 515 5.92 35.12 13.78
C LYS A 515 5.88 34.53 12.39
N THR A 516 4.74 34.64 11.72
CA THR A 516 4.60 34.19 10.34
C THR A 516 4.99 35.31 9.37
N HIS A 517 5.54 34.92 8.23
CA HIS A 517 5.98 35.78 7.15
C HIS A 517 5.39 35.25 5.85
N GLY A 518 4.66 36.09 5.13
CA GLY A 518 3.87 35.73 3.95
C GLY A 518 2.37 35.63 4.23
N ASN A 519 1.61 35.31 3.19
CA ASN A 519 0.15 35.19 3.27
C ASN A 519 -0.25 33.72 3.19
N TYR A 520 -0.94 33.23 4.23
CA TYR A 520 -1.26 31.81 4.36
C TYR A 520 -2.71 31.53 3.97
N PRO A 521 -2.94 30.70 2.94
CA PRO A 521 -4.23 30.05 2.78
C PRO A 521 -4.47 29.11 3.97
N ILE A 522 -5.60 29.29 4.65
CA ILE A 522 -6.09 28.36 5.66
C ILE A 522 -7.17 27.50 5.00
N THR A 523 -7.08 26.19 5.16
CA THR A 523 -8.03 25.24 4.56
C THR A 523 -8.48 24.24 5.59
N ASN A 524 -9.79 24.02 5.66
CA ASN A 524 -10.36 22.95 6.46
C ASN A 524 -10.11 21.60 5.77
N LEU A 525 -9.39 20.70 6.43
CA LEU A 525 -9.07 19.37 5.91
C LEU A 525 -9.68 18.28 6.79
N ASN A 526 -9.99 17.14 6.18
CA ASN A 526 -10.57 15.96 6.82
C ASN A 526 -9.91 14.67 6.26
N ASP A 527 -8.58 14.71 6.21
CA ASP A 527 -7.75 13.70 5.57
C ASP A 527 -7.20 12.68 6.57
N PHE A 528 -6.83 11.50 6.09
CA PHE A 528 -6.22 10.47 6.92
C PHE A 528 -4.78 10.83 7.31
N ILE A 529 -4.37 10.42 8.51
CA ILE A 529 -3.00 10.51 9.03
C ILE A 529 -2.37 9.12 9.14
N CYS A 530 -1.11 9.03 8.72
CA CYS A 530 -0.37 7.78 8.63
C CYS A 530 -1.12 6.69 7.85
N ALA A 531 -1.85 7.07 6.80
CA ALA A 531 -2.57 6.07 6.01
C ALA A 531 -1.59 5.00 5.49
N PRO A 532 -1.94 3.71 5.45
CA PRO A 532 -1.04 2.72 4.87
C PRO A 532 -0.74 3.06 3.41
N SER A 533 0.46 2.69 2.95
CA SER A 533 0.85 2.94 1.56
C SER A 533 -0.10 2.25 0.57
N ALA A 534 -0.16 2.73 -0.67
CA ALA A 534 -0.96 2.11 -1.70
C ALA A 534 -0.58 0.63 -1.93
N GLU A 535 0.70 0.29 -1.83
CA GLU A 535 1.19 -1.10 -1.88
C GLU A 535 0.60 -1.94 -0.74
N THR A 536 0.64 -1.43 0.50
CA THR A 536 0.07 -2.10 1.67
C THR A 536 -1.44 -2.26 1.55
N LEU A 537 -2.17 -1.21 1.17
CA LEU A 537 -3.63 -1.25 1.01
C LEU A 537 -4.05 -2.21 -0.10
N SER A 538 -3.35 -2.18 -1.24
CA SER A 538 -3.64 -3.07 -2.37
C SER A 538 -3.40 -4.53 -2.01
N ALA A 539 -2.39 -4.81 -1.18
CA ALA A 539 -2.15 -6.15 -0.63
C ALA A 539 -3.20 -6.60 0.39
N LEU A 540 -4.28 -5.88 0.65
CA LEU A 540 -5.39 -6.31 1.54
C LEU A 540 -6.69 -6.62 0.80
N VAL A 541 -6.75 -6.33 -0.51
CA VAL A 541 -7.90 -6.60 -1.39
C VAL A 541 -7.47 -7.47 -2.57
N PRO A 542 -8.40 -8.11 -3.31
CA PRO A 542 -8.04 -8.87 -4.50
C PRO A 542 -7.39 -7.97 -5.54
N ARG A 543 -6.33 -8.49 -6.17
CA ARG A 543 -5.61 -7.80 -7.25
C ARG A 543 -5.58 -8.66 -8.50
N ASN A 544 -5.38 -8.03 -9.65
CA ASN A 544 -5.21 -8.75 -10.92
C ASN A 544 -4.14 -9.85 -10.85
N ILE A 545 -3.02 -9.58 -10.18
CA ILE A 545 -1.92 -10.55 -10.01
C ILE A 545 -2.32 -11.80 -9.21
N ASP A 546 -3.41 -11.75 -8.44
CA ASP A 546 -3.89 -12.90 -7.68
C ASP A 546 -4.56 -13.94 -8.58
N VAL A 547 -5.10 -13.55 -9.75
CA VAL A 547 -5.89 -14.43 -10.64
C VAL A 547 -5.10 -15.64 -11.12
N ALA A 548 -3.91 -15.43 -11.69
CA ALA A 548 -3.05 -16.54 -12.11
C ALA A 548 -2.72 -17.50 -10.94
N THR A 549 -2.44 -16.94 -9.76
CA THR A 549 -2.09 -17.73 -8.57
C THR A 549 -3.29 -18.54 -8.07
N GLN A 550 -4.48 -17.95 -8.07
CA GLN A 550 -5.74 -18.64 -7.75
C GLN A 550 -6.00 -19.81 -8.70
N ILE A 551 -5.82 -19.61 -10.01
CA ILE A 551 -6.06 -20.64 -11.04
C ILE A 551 -5.06 -21.79 -10.92
N ILE A 552 -3.77 -21.49 -10.76
CA ILE A 552 -2.71 -22.49 -10.55
C ILE A 552 -3.04 -23.37 -9.33
N SER A 553 -3.44 -22.74 -8.22
CA SER A 553 -3.82 -23.44 -7.01
C SER A 553 -5.05 -24.32 -7.20
N TRP A 554 -6.10 -23.80 -7.84
CA TRP A 554 -7.36 -24.54 -8.06
C TRP A 554 -7.18 -25.75 -8.97
N LEU A 555 -6.44 -25.58 -10.07
CA LEU A 555 -6.14 -26.63 -11.04
C LEU A 555 -5.12 -27.65 -10.51
N LYS A 556 -4.64 -27.50 -9.27
CA LYS A 556 -3.64 -28.37 -8.63
C LYS A 556 -2.35 -28.47 -9.45
N VAL A 557 -1.97 -27.38 -10.10
CA VAL A 557 -0.73 -27.31 -10.88
C VAL A 557 0.45 -27.18 -9.91
N PRO A 558 1.48 -28.05 -9.98
CA PRO A 558 2.62 -27.98 -9.07
C PRO A 558 3.33 -26.62 -9.13
N ARG A 559 3.24 -25.86 -8.03
CA ARG A 559 3.82 -24.52 -7.96
C ARG A 559 5.35 -24.60 -7.94
N GLN A 560 6.00 -23.83 -8.81
CA GLN A 560 7.45 -23.70 -8.83
C GLN A 560 7.88 -22.41 -8.11
N LEU A 561 8.87 -22.49 -7.21
CA LEU A 561 9.44 -21.32 -6.54
C LEU A 561 10.07 -20.34 -7.54
N SER A 562 10.64 -20.87 -8.62
CA SER A 562 11.27 -20.09 -9.69
C SER A 562 10.32 -19.13 -10.41
N TRP A 563 9.00 -19.34 -10.32
CA TRP A 563 8.02 -18.44 -10.92
C TRP A 563 7.92 -17.08 -10.24
N GLY A 564 8.39 -16.95 -8.99
CA GLY A 564 8.46 -15.65 -8.29
C GLY A 564 7.13 -14.91 -8.20
N LEU A 565 6.01 -15.64 -8.10
CA LEU A 565 4.64 -15.11 -8.05
C LEU A 565 4.43 -14.08 -6.93
N ASP A 566 3.84 -12.93 -7.26
CA ASP A 566 3.45 -11.87 -6.32
C ASP A 566 1.99 -12.02 -5.84
N GLY A 567 1.18 -12.72 -6.63
CA GLY A 567 -0.21 -12.99 -6.31
C GLY A 567 -0.36 -13.95 -5.13
N ARG A 568 -1.49 -13.84 -4.44
CA ARG A 568 -1.90 -14.76 -3.37
C ARG A 568 -3.14 -15.57 -3.75
N VAL A 569 -3.40 -16.61 -2.98
CA VAL A 569 -4.62 -17.40 -3.06
C VAL A 569 -5.61 -16.89 -2.01
N TRP A 570 -6.84 -16.63 -2.45
CA TRP A 570 -7.97 -16.32 -1.59
C TRP A 570 -8.71 -17.59 -1.22
N ILE A 571 -8.88 -17.80 0.08
CA ILE A 571 -9.62 -18.92 0.66
C ILE A 571 -10.86 -18.40 1.39
N ASP A 572 -11.98 -19.09 1.21
CA ASP A 572 -13.09 -19.06 2.15
C ASP A 572 -12.67 -19.89 3.37
N LYS A 573 -13.11 -19.52 4.56
CA LYS A 573 -12.47 -19.99 5.80
C LYS A 573 -12.64 -21.49 6.04
#